data_AF-A0AAW2I341-F1
#
_entry.id   AF-A0AAW2I341-F1
#
_cell.length_a   1.000
_cell.length_b   1.000
_cell.length_c   1.000
_cell.angle_alpha   90.00
_cell.angle_beta   90.00
_cell.angle_gamma   90.00
#
_symmetry.space_group_name_H-M   'P 1'
#
loop_
_entity.id
_entity.type
_entity.pdbx_description
1 polymer ?
#
loop_
_entity_poly.entity_id
_entity_poly.type
_entity_poly.pdbx_seq_one_letter_code
_entity_poly.pdbx_strand_id
1 'polypeptide(L)'
;MPRLPSLKEELEEVKLKYSALREEWGLQQEHLGRLQSQISGLHNQLQQQSAFCASLGAIFGHLLWKASRSSEIVDSITSGNRIGDFFLMVVGTLTSFMDTYKTELPSQNSDESQFVMALVGIITNIAAAAGGRNFLIVDEQGKNVVRHFVKILQNIPVPSGNCLKRLIFMSLYNVSINSVGVVYLQDQPNLITGIAKTLEDDTQPQELHLMALRLLQSLTWEINCTATLNNIVDTVSKRCLEKFAWSANSEFKAAATAIINNIDRNKLKLENLKDCGGKYVECDQLY
;
A
#
# COMPACT_ATOMS: atom_id res chain seq x y z
N MET A 1 -63.45 12.68 -53.16
CA MET A 1 -62.90 11.31 -53.08
C MET A 1 -61.42 11.37 -53.46
N PRO A 2 -60.50 10.96 -52.58
CA PRO A 2 -59.08 10.86 -52.94
C PRO A 2 -58.94 9.74 -53.99
N ARG A 3 -58.22 9.99 -55.09
CA ARG A 3 -57.84 8.94 -56.04
C ARG A 3 -56.94 7.95 -55.30
N LEU A 4 -57.34 6.67 -55.23
CA LEU A 4 -56.42 5.61 -54.81
C LEU A 4 -55.25 5.57 -55.80
N PRO A 5 -53.99 5.58 -55.32
CA PRO A 5 -52.83 5.41 -56.20
C PRO A 5 -52.97 4.12 -57.00
N SER A 6 -52.49 4.12 -58.24
CA SER A 6 -52.39 2.86 -58.97
C SER A 6 -51.30 1.99 -58.34
N LEU A 7 -51.46 0.66 -58.27
CA LEU A 7 -50.45 -0.28 -57.74
C LEU A 7 -49.03 -0.04 -58.29
N LYS A 8 -48.94 0.51 -59.50
CA LYS A 8 -47.70 0.85 -60.18
C LYS A 8 -46.99 2.05 -59.55
N GLU A 9 -47.73 3.06 -59.09
CA GLU A 9 -47.17 4.23 -58.41
C GLU A 9 -46.65 3.86 -57.02
N GLU A 10 -47.38 3.03 -56.27
CA GLU A 10 -46.94 2.52 -54.96
C GLU A 10 -45.67 1.65 -55.08
N LEU A 11 -45.60 0.81 -56.12
CA LEU A 11 -44.43 -0.02 -56.38
C LEU A 11 -43.18 0.83 -56.68
N GLU A 12 -43.31 1.90 -57.46
CA GLU A 12 -42.19 2.80 -57.76
C GLU A 12 -41.78 3.62 -56.53
N GLU A 13 -42.73 4.07 -55.71
CA GLU A 13 -42.42 4.75 -54.45
C GLU A 13 -41.65 3.83 -53.48
N VAL A 14 -42.06 2.56 -53.34
CA VAL A 14 -41.37 1.57 -52.51
C VAL A 14 -39.97 1.27 -53.02
N LYS A 15 -39.78 1.14 -54.35
CA LYS A 15 -38.44 0.95 -54.94
C LYS A 15 -37.50 2.10 -54.63
N LEU A 16 -37.98 3.34 -54.76
CA LEU A 16 -37.20 4.54 -54.44
C LEU A 16 -36.79 4.58 -52.97
N LYS A 17 -37.73 4.29 -52.06
CA LYS A 17 -37.45 4.19 -50.61
C LYS A 17 -36.44 3.09 -50.31
N TYR A 18 -36.57 1.92 -50.94
CA TYR A 18 -35.63 0.82 -50.77
C TYR A 18 -34.22 1.18 -51.26
N SER A 19 -34.09 1.82 -52.42
CA SER A 19 -32.78 2.26 -52.92
C SER A 19 -32.12 3.28 -52.00
N ALA A 20 -32.88 4.25 -51.50
CA ALA A 20 -32.37 5.27 -50.58
C ALA A 20 -31.90 4.63 -49.26
N LEU A 21 -32.71 3.73 -48.68
CA LEU A 21 -32.35 3.03 -47.45
C LEU A 21 -31.13 2.11 -47.63
N ARG A 22 -30.99 1.48 -48.81
CA ARG A 22 -29.83 0.65 -49.13
C ARG A 22 -28.54 1.48 -49.25
N GLU A 23 -28.62 2.67 -49.82
CA GLU A 23 -27.49 3.59 -49.89
C GLU A 23 -27.11 4.12 -48.50
N GLU A 24 -28.10 4.53 -47.70
CA GLU A 24 -27.89 4.97 -46.32
C GLU A 24 -27.28 3.86 -45.46
N TRP A 25 -27.77 2.62 -45.60
CA TRP A 25 -27.17 1.45 -44.95
C TRP A 25 -25.70 1.25 -45.35
N GLY A 26 -25.37 1.40 -46.64
CA GLY A 26 -23.99 1.31 -47.13
C GLY A 26 -23.08 2.37 -46.51
N LEU A 27 -23.55 3.62 -46.43
CA LEU A 27 -22.83 4.72 -45.79
C LEU A 27 -22.64 4.50 -44.29
N GLN A 28 -23.68 4.03 -43.60
CA GLN A 28 -23.60 3.70 -42.17
C GLN A 28 -22.61 2.55 -41.91
N GLN A 29 -22.59 1.53 -42.78
CA GLN A 29 -21.64 0.42 -42.66
C GLN A 29 -20.20 0.89 -42.85
N GLU A 30 -19.94 1.79 -43.81
CA GLU A 30 -18.61 2.38 -43.98
C GLU A 30 -18.20 3.23 -42.78
N HIS A 31 -19.11 4.06 -42.27
CA HIS A 31 -18.88 4.89 -41.10
C HIS A 31 -18.57 4.03 -39.86
N LEU A 32 -19.35 2.97 -39.63
CA LEU A 32 -19.12 2.01 -38.56
C LEU A 32 -17.73 1.34 -38.69
N GLY A 33 -17.33 0.95 -39.90
CA GLY A 33 -16.01 0.41 -40.17
C GLY A 33 -14.88 1.39 -39.84
N ARG A 34 -15.04 2.68 -40.19
CA ARG A 34 -14.07 3.73 -39.84
C ARG A 34 -13.96 3.91 -38.32
N LEU A 35 -15.08 3.95 -37.61
CA LEU A 35 -15.09 4.08 -36.15
C LEU A 35 -14.42 2.87 -35.47
N GLN A 36 -14.70 1.65 -35.93
CA GLN A 36 -14.05 0.44 -35.41
C GLN A 36 -12.54 0.47 -35.61
N SER A 37 -12.07 0.95 -36.77
CA SER A 37 -10.64 1.13 -37.03
C SER A 37 -10.02 2.19 -36.12
N GLN A 38 -10.71 3.30 -35.86
CA GLN A 38 -10.24 4.35 -34.94
C GLN A 38 -10.15 3.84 -33.50
N ILE A 39 -11.16 3.11 -33.03
CA ILE A 39 -11.17 2.50 -31.69
C ILE A 39 -9.98 1.54 -31.55
N SER A 40 -9.77 0.67 -32.55
CA SER A 40 -8.66 -0.27 -32.54
C SER A 40 -7.30 0.45 -32.54
N GLY A 41 -7.18 1.54 -33.31
CA GLY A 41 -5.97 2.38 -33.34
C GLY A 41 -5.70 3.05 -31.99
N LEU A 42 -6.71 3.67 -31.38
CA LEU A 42 -6.60 4.31 -30.07
C LEU A 42 -6.28 3.29 -28.96
N HIS A 43 -6.87 2.10 -29.02
CA HIS A 43 -6.58 1.03 -28.07
C HIS A 43 -5.11 0.60 -28.13
N ASN A 44 -4.57 0.39 -29.34
CA ASN A 44 -3.16 0.07 -29.54
C ASN A 44 -2.23 1.19 -29.05
N GLN A 45 -2.56 2.45 -29.33
CA GLN A 45 -1.79 3.60 -28.84
C GLN A 45 -1.79 3.68 -27.32
N LEU A 46 -2.94 3.46 -26.68
CA LEU A 46 -3.06 3.46 -25.22
C LEU A 46 -2.22 2.33 -24.59
N GLN A 47 -2.26 1.13 -25.16
CA GLN A 47 -1.46 0.01 -24.69
C GLN A 47 0.05 0.30 -24.80
N GLN A 48 0.50 0.87 -25.92
CA GLN A 48 1.89 1.26 -26.12
C GLN A 48 2.33 2.35 -25.14
N GLN A 49 1.50 3.37 -24.92
CA GLN A 49 1.79 4.42 -23.94
C GLN A 49 1.84 3.87 -22.52
N SER A 50 0.94 2.95 -22.15
CA SER A 50 0.96 2.29 -20.85
C SER A 50 2.27 1.53 -20.62
N ALA A 51 2.69 0.72 -21.60
CA ALA A 51 3.93 -0.04 -21.53
C ALA A 51 5.16 0.89 -21.44
N PHE A 52 5.17 1.95 -22.23
CA PHE A 52 6.24 2.95 -22.18
C PHE A 52 6.31 3.65 -20.82
N CYS A 53 5.17 4.07 -20.26
CA CYS A 53 5.10 4.70 -18.94
C CYS A 53 5.55 3.76 -17.81
N ALA A 54 5.17 2.48 -17.87
CA ALA A 54 5.65 1.47 -16.93
C ALA A 54 7.17 1.34 -16.98
N SER A 55 7.74 1.23 -18.19
CA SER A 55 9.19 1.12 -18.39
C SER A 55 9.95 2.37 -17.94
N LEU A 56 9.44 3.54 -18.30
CA LEU A 56 9.97 4.84 -17.87
C LEU A 56 9.98 4.94 -16.33
N GLY A 57 8.85 4.60 -15.70
CA GLY A 57 8.69 4.58 -14.24
C GLY A 57 9.65 3.60 -13.57
N ALA A 58 9.81 2.39 -14.12
CA ALA A 58 10.73 1.39 -13.61
C ALA A 58 12.18 1.89 -13.62
N ILE A 59 12.65 2.44 -14.75
CA ILE A 59 14.02 2.93 -14.93
C ILE A 59 14.29 4.13 -14.01
N PHE A 60 13.51 5.20 -14.13
CA PHE A 60 13.75 6.41 -13.36
C PHE A 60 13.47 6.22 -11.86
N GLY A 61 12.44 5.44 -11.53
CA GLY A 61 12.14 5.03 -10.17
C GLY A 61 13.31 4.28 -9.55
N HIS A 62 13.90 3.30 -10.26
CA HIS A 62 15.03 2.54 -9.74
C HIS A 62 16.27 3.42 -9.52
N LEU A 63 16.57 4.35 -10.45
CA LEU A 63 17.66 5.30 -10.30
C LEU A 63 17.46 6.19 -9.06
N LEU A 64 16.25 6.73 -8.86
CA LEU A 64 15.93 7.56 -7.71
C LEU A 64 15.89 6.77 -6.40
N TRP A 65 15.43 5.52 -6.43
CA TRP A 65 15.52 4.62 -5.28
C TRP A 65 16.97 4.37 -4.89
N LYS A 66 17.86 4.13 -5.86
CA LYS A 66 19.28 3.96 -5.58
C LYS A 66 19.92 5.25 -5.04
N ALA A 67 19.59 6.40 -5.63
CA ALA A 67 20.12 7.70 -5.21
C ALA A 67 19.66 8.09 -3.80
N SER A 68 18.39 7.83 -3.46
CA SER A 68 17.82 8.15 -2.15
C SER A 68 18.37 7.31 -0.99
N ARG A 69 19.33 6.41 -1.22
CA ARG A 69 20.08 5.78 -0.12
C ARG A 69 21.00 6.76 0.63
N SER A 70 21.33 7.89 0.01
CA SER A 70 22.04 9.00 0.65
C SER A 70 21.05 9.88 1.42
N SER A 71 21.38 10.17 2.69
CA SER A 71 20.59 11.07 3.54
C SER A 71 20.47 12.47 2.92
N GLU A 72 21.54 12.95 2.30
CA GLU A 72 21.61 14.28 1.69
C GLU A 72 20.61 14.39 0.52
N ILE A 73 20.47 13.31 -0.26
CA ILE A 73 19.48 13.24 -1.33
C ILE A 73 18.06 13.20 -0.77
N VAL A 74 17.82 12.45 0.31
CA VAL A 74 16.51 12.43 0.99
C VAL A 74 16.14 13.83 1.50
N ASP A 75 17.08 14.55 2.11
CA ASP A 75 16.86 15.90 2.62
C ASP A 75 16.58 16.88 1.45
N SER A 76 17.28 16.75 0.34
CA SER A 76 17.03 17.54 -0.88
C SER A 76 15.65 17.27 -1.48
N ILE A 77 15.21 15.99 -1.51
CA ILE A 77 13.89 15.61 -2.03
C ILE A 77 12.78 16.13 -1.12
N THR A 78 12.91 15.95 0.21
CA THR A 78 11.88 16.31 1.19
C THR A 78 11.75 17.81 1.41
N SER A 79 12.82 18.58 1.20
CA SER A 79 12.77 20.05 1.16
C SER A 79 12.20 20.62 -0.16
N GLY A 80 12.03 19.78 -1.18
CA GLY A 80 11.48 20.16 -2.47
C GLY A 80 9.96 20.38 -2.44
N ASN A 81 9.46 21.26 -3.32
CA ASN A 81 8.03 21.62 -3.39
C ASN A 81 7.13 20.57 -4.07
N ARG A 82 7.68 19.48 -4.61
CA ARG A 82 6.92 18.41 -5.30
C ARG A 82 6.80 17.12 -4.49
N ILE A 83 7.30 17.08 -3.26
CA ILE A 83 7.26 15.84 -2.44
C ILE A 83 5.83 15.37 -2.16
N GLY A 84 4.89 16.30 -1.96
CA GLY A 84 3.47 16.00 -1.78
C GLY A 84 2.85 15.31 -3.01
N ASP A 85 3.16 15.81 -4.22
CA ASP A 85 2.71 15.18 -5.47
C ASP A 85 3.30 13.77 -5.63
N PHE A 86 4.56 13.59 -5.25
CA PHE A 86 5.21 12.29 -5.25
C PHE A 86 4.51 11.31 -4.30
N PHE A 87 4.15 11.74 -3.09
CA PHE A 87 3.40 10.92 -2.14
C PHE A 87 2.01 10.54 -2.66
N LEU A 88 1.29 11.48 -3.28
CA LEU A 88 0.02 11.20 -3.93
C LEU A 88 0.18 10.21 -5.09
N MET A 89 1.25 10.34 -5.89
CA MET A 89 1.58 9.39 -6.96
C MET A 89 1.86 7.99 -6.40
N VAL A 90 2.62 7.88 -5.30
CA VAL A 90 2.90 6.59 -4.65
C VAL A 90 1.60 5.93 -4.20
N VAL A 91 0.73 6.67 -3.49
CA VAL A 91 -0.56 6.14 -3.02
C VAL A 91 -1.45 5.74 -4.20
N GLY A 92 -1.59 6.58 -5.22
CA GLY A 92 -2.43 6.31 -6.38
C GLY A 92 -1.94 5.10 -7.19
N THR A 93 -0.64 5.03 -7.45
CA THR A 93 -0.02 3.92 -8.19
C THR A 93 -0.18 2.61 -7.43
N LEU A 94 0.08 2.61 -6.13
CA LEU A 94 -0.02 1.42 -5.29
C LEU A 94 -1.48 0.96 -5.15
N THR A 95 -2.43 1.89 -5.02
CA THR A 95 -3.87 1.58 -5.04
C THR A 95 -4.25 0.89 -6.35
N SER A 96 -3.93 1.51 -7.49
CA SER A 96 -4.24 0.98 -8.82
C SER A 96 -3.62 -0.40 -9.05
N PHE A 97 -2.37 -0.59 -8.64
CA PHE A 97 -1.67 -1.86 -8.75
C PHE A 97 -2.35 -2.96 -7.93
N MET A 98 -2.70 -2.69 -6.67
CA MET A 98 -3.40 -3.64 -5.81
C MET A 98 -4.82 -3.95 -6.30
N ASP A 99 -5.54 -2.95 -6.82
CA ASP A 99 -6.89 -3.13 -7.38
C ASP A 99 -6.88 -3.93 -8.68
N THR A 100 -5.81 -3.82 -9.47
CA THR A 100 -5.60 -4.59 -10.70
C THR A 100 -5.23 -6.05 -10.40
N TYR A 101 -4.33 -6.25 -9.42
CA TYR A 101 -3.71 -7.55 -9.12
C TYR A 101 -4.13 -8.12 -7.77
N LYS A 102 -5.45 -8.27 -7.55
CA LYS A 102 -6.02 -8.61 -6.23
C LYS A 102 -5.57 -9.96 -5.67
N THR A 103 -5.38 -10.96 -6.52
CA THR A 103 -5.11 -12.34 -6.10
C THR A 103 -3.65 -12.73 -6.28
N GLU A 104 -2.98 -12.17 -7.28
CA GLU A 104 -1.61 -12.50 -7.63
C GLU A 104 -0.94 -11.30 -8.31
N LEU A 105 0.21 -10.87 -7.78
CA LEU A 105 1.00 -9.79 -8.38
C LEU A 105 1.81 -10.31 -9.57
N PRO A 106 2.06 -9.47 -10.59
CA PRO A 106 2.90 -9.84 -11.72
C PRO A 106 4.34 -10.11 -11.27
N SER A 107 5.09 -10.79 -12.13
CA SER A 107 6.51 -11.12 -11.88
C SER A 107 7.28 -9.89 -11.39
N GLN A 108 8.19 -10.10 -10.44
CA GLN A 108 9.03 -9.03 -9.91
C GLN A 108 9.90 -8.39 -10.99
N ASN A 109 10.13 -9.06 -12.12
CA ASN A 109 10.90 -8.52 -13.24
C ASN A 109 10.04 -7.72 -14.25
N SER A 110 8.72 -7.64 -14.05
CA SER A 110 7.88 -6.76 -14.87
C SER A 110 8.15 -5.29 -14.55
N ASP A 111 8.01 -4.44 -15.57
CA ASP A 111 8.21 -3.00 -15.42
C ASP A 111 7.22 -2.41 -14.40
N GLU A 112 5.98 -2.91 -14.35
CA GLU A 112 4.97 -2.50 -13.36
C GLU A 112 5.40 -2.84 -11.93
N SER A 113 5.85 -4.08 -11.68
CA SER A 113 6.36 -4.47 -10.37
C SER A 113 7.60 -3.67 -9.98
N GLN A 114 8.55 -3.50 -10.91
CA GLN A 114 9.77 -2.72 -10.65
C GLN A 114 9.48 -1.26 -10.35
N PHE A 115 8.52 -0.65 -11.06
CA PHE A 115 8.09 0.72 -10.81
C PHE A 115 7.47 0.85 -9.41
N VAL A 116 6.51 0.00 -9.06
CA VAL A 116 5.87 0.01 -7.73
C VAL A 116 6.89 -0.23 -6.62
N MET A 117 7.76 -1.22 -6.79
CA MET A 117 8.83 -1.52 -5.84
C MET A 117 9.79 -0.34 -5.67
N ALA A 118 10.11 0.37 -6.75
CA ALA A 118 10.95 1.56 -6.68
C ALA A 118 10.28 2.70 -5.91
N LEU A 119 8.99 2.97 -6.14
CA LEU A 119 8.25 3.99 -5.40
C LEU A 119 8.23 3.69 -3.90
N VAL A 120 7.87 2.47 -3.51
CA VAL A 120 7.86 2.05 -2.10
C VAL A 120 9.27 2.02 -1.51
N GLY A 121 10.26 1.65 -2.32
CA GLY A 121 11.68 1.67 -1.95
C GLY A 121 12.19 3.07 -1.64
N ILE A 122 11.79 4.09 -2.41
CA ILE A 122 12.10 5.50 -2.11
C ILE A 122 11.49 5.90 -0.77
N ILE A 123 10.22 5.56 -0.51
CA ILE A 123 9.59 5.81 0.80
C ILE A 123 10.34 5.10 1.93
N THR A 124 10.79 3.87 1.69
CA THR A 124 11.58 3.09 2.67
C THR A 124 12.86 3.82 3.05
N ASN A 125 13.56 4.39 2.07
CA ASN A 125 14.77 5.19 2.29
C ASN A 125 14.47 6.53 2.98
N ILE A 126 13.37 7.20 2.61
CA ILE A 126 12.91 8.42 3.30
C ILE A 126 12.67 8.11 4.78
N ALA A 127 12.00 7.00 5.10
CA ALA A 127 11.78 6.57 6.48
C ALA A 127 13.10 6.19 7.18
N ALA A 128 14.12 5.71 6.47
CA ALA A 128 15.41 5.40 7.08
C ALA A 128 16.16 6.66 7.57
N ALA A 129 15.99 7.80 6.87
CA ALA A 129 16.60 9.08 7.26
C ALA A 129 15.84 9.76 8.42
N ALA A 130 16.56 10.47 9.30
CA ALA A 130 15.98 11.10 10.49
C ALA A 130 14.97 12.20 10.18
N GLY A 131 15.34 13.14 9.30
CA GLY A 131 14.42 14.17 8.82
C GLY A 131 13.23 13.56 8.07
N GLY A 132 13.50 12.60 7.19
CA GLY A 132 12.49 11.93 6.37
C GLY A 132 11.41 11.19 7.17
N ARG A 133 11.78 10.35 8.16
CA ARG A 133 10.76 9.69 9.00
C ARG A 133 9.93 10.65 9.83
N ASN A 134 10.53 11.72 10.35
CA ASN A 134 9.78 12.74 11.07
C ASN A 134 8.82 13.48 10.12
N PHE A 135 9.26 13.77 8.90
CA PHE A 135 8.43 14.39 7.87
C PHE A 135 7.22 13.53 7.53
N LEU A 136 7.40 12.22 7.34
CA LEU A 136 6.33 11.27 7.03
C LEU A 136 5.18 11.25 8.05
N ILE A 137 5.43 11.62 9.31
CA ILE A 137 4.43 11.62 10.38
C ILE A 137 3.97 13.01 10.80
N VAL A 138 4.55 14.07 10.24
CA VAL A 138 4.14 15.47 10.48
C VAL A 138 3.32 15.99 9.30
N ASP A 139 3.80 15.79 8.08
CA ASP A 139 3.13 16.19 6.84
C ASP A 139 1.90 15.33 6.55
N GLU A 140 0.82 15.93 6.06
CA GLU A 140 -0.44 15.20 5.81
C GLU A 140 -0.34 14.22 4.64
N GLN A 141 0.41 14.55 3.59
CA GLN A 141 0.62 13.64 2.48
C GLN A 141 1.56 12.49 2.87
N GLY A 142 2.56 12.77 3.70
CA GLY A 142 3.40 11.75 4.34
C GLY A 142 2.57 10.79 5.18
N LYS A 143 1.70 11.32 6.04
CA LYS A 143 0.77 10.51 6.86
C LYS A 143 -0.14 9.67 5.99
N ASN A 144 -0.63 10.23 4.88
CA ASN A 144 -1.47 9.50 3.93
C ASN A 144 -0.73 8.29 3.34
N VAL A 145 0.56 8.40 3.02
CA VAL A 145 1.40 7.26 2.58
C VAL A 145 1.46 6.19 3.68
N VAL A 146 1.76 6.58 4.93
CA VAL A 146 1.87 5.63 6.06
C VAL A 146 0.53 4.92 6.30
N ARG A 147 -0.59 5.66 6.34
CA ARG A 147 -1.94 5.09 6.47
C ARG A 147 -2.26 4.12 5.33
N HIS A 148 -1.85 4.47 4.11
CA HIS A 148 -2.06 3.62 2.94
C HIS A 148 -1.25 2.32 3.03
N PHE A 149 0.02 2.40 3.43
CA PHE A 149 0.87 1.23 3.68
C PHE A 149 0.26 0.29 4.71
N VAL A 150 -0.25 0.83 5.82
CA VAL A 150 -0.97 0.05 6.84
C VAL A 150 -2.21 -0.63 6.25
N LYS A 151 -3.01 0.10 5.45
CA LYS A 151 -4.23 -0.42 4.83
C LYS A 151 -3.96 -1.59 3.89
N ILE A 152 -2.98 -1.46 3.01
CA ILE A 152 -2.72 -2.50 1.99
C ILE A 152 -1.96 -3.70 2.55
N LEU A 153 -1.20 -3.55 3.64
CA LEU A 153 -0.34 -4.60 4.20
C LEU A 153 -1.08 -5.92 4.42
N GLN A 154 -2.35 -5.85 4.79
CA GLN A 154 -3.21 -7.03 5.04
C GLN A 154 -3.66 -7.75 3.77
N ASN A 155 -3.62 -7.06 2.63
CA ASN A 155 -4.23 -7.50 1.37
C ASN A 155 -3.18 -7.83 0.29
N ILE A 156 -1.89 -7.71 0.60
CA ILE A 156 -0.83 -8.07 -0.33
C ILE A 156 -0.83 -9.60 -0.50
N PRO A 157 -1.06 -10.13 -1.71
CA PRO A 157 -1.09 -11.55 -1.93
C PRO A 157 0.31 -12.14 -1.78
N VAL A 158 0.38 -13.32 -1.18
CA VAL A 158 1.61 -14.06 -0.91
C VAL A 158 1.52 -15.40 -1.66
N PRO A 159 2.59 -15.86 -2.34
CA PRO A 159 3.97 -15.36 -2.26
C PRO A 159 4.35 -14.25 -3.27
N SER A 160 3.52 -13.97 -4.27
CA SER A 160 3.88 -13.03 -5.35
C SER A 160 4.22 -11.61 -4.86
N GLY A 161 3.61 -11.15 -3.77
CA GLY A 161 3.84 -9.84 -3.15
C GLY A 161 4.86 -9.79 -2.02
N ASN A 162 5.64 -10.85 -1.78
CA ASN A 162 6.60 -10.89 -0.66
C ASN A 162 7.55 -9.69 -0.63
N CYS A 163 8.13 -9.32 -1.78
CA CYS A 163 9.08 -8.21 -1.83
C CYS A 163 8.43 -6.85 -1.53
N LEU A 164 7.20 -6.63 -1.99
CA LEU A 164 6.43 -5.42 -1.67
C LEU A 164 6.11 -5.37 -0.17
N LYS A 165 5.64 -6.49 0.38
CA LYS A 165 5.32 -6.62 1.80
C LYS A 165 6.54 -6.36 2.69
N ARG A 166 7.72 -6.85 2.29
CA ARG A 166 9.01 -6.56 2.96
C ARG A 166 9.31 -5.06 3.00
N LEU A 167 9.24 -4.37 1.87
CA LEU A 167 9.52 -2.93 1.82
C LEU A 167 8.57 -2.13 2.71
N ILE A 168 7.29 -2.50 2.74
CA ILE A 168 6.30 -1.85 3.61
C ILE A 168 6.62 -2.09 5.08
N PHE A 169 6.90 -3.33 5.49
CA PHE A 169 7.32 -3.61 6.87
C PHE A 169 8.59 -2.83 7.25
N MET A 170 9.57 -2.76 6.35
CA MET A 170 10.81 -2.02 6.57
C MET A 170 10.53 -0.51 6.73
N SER A 171 9.66 0.05 5.89
CA SER A 171 9.24 1.45 5.99
C SER A 171 8.56 1.74 7.33
N LEU A 172 7.62 0.89 7.75
CA LEU A 172 6.88 1.07 9.00
C LEU A 172 7.78 0.89 10.23
N TYR A 173 8.71 -0.08 10.18
CA TYR A 173 9.74 -0.23 11.21
C TYR A 173 10.64 1.00 11.29
N ASN A 174 11.09 1.55 10.16
CA ASN A 174 11.90 2.75 10.14
C ASN A 174 11.16 3.97 10.74
N VAL A 175 9.85 4.09 10.49
CA VAL A 175 9.01 5.11 11.14
C VAL A 175 8.93 4.87 12.66
N SER A 176 8.85 3.62 13.11
CA SER A 176 8.77 3.27 14.53
C SER A 176 10.09 3.44 15.31
N ILE A 177 11.19 3.85 14.65
CA ILE A 177 12.47 4.12 15.33
C ILE A 177 12.38 5.33 16.28
N ASN A 178 11.50 6.30 16.02
CA ASN A 178 11.32 7.47 16.91
C ASN A 178 9.99 7.44 17.67
N SER A 179 9.93 8.14 18.81
CA SER A 179 8.78 8.10 19.71
C SER A 179 7.49 8.63 19.07
N VAL A 180 7.57 9.72 18.30
CA VAL A 180 6.41 10.29 17.60
C VAL A 180 5.84 9.29 16.59
N GLY A 181 6.70 8.57 15.87
CA GLY A 181 6.31 7.54 14.91
C GLY A 181 5.68 6.34 15.59
N VAL A 182 6.23 5.88 16.73
CA VAL A 182 5.63 4.81 17.54
C VAL A 182 4.21 5.18 17.96
N VAL A 183 4.00 6.36 18.54
CA VAL A 183 2.67 6.83 18.97
C VAL A 183 1.72 6.90 17.79
N TYR A 184 2.16 7.46 16.66
CA TYR A 184 1.33 7.53 15.45
C TYR A 184 0.91 6.15 14.92
N LEU A 185 1.83 5.19 14.90
CA LEU A 185 1.58 3.82 14.42
C LEU A 185 0.75 3.00 15.40
N GLN A 186 0.90 3.21 16.71
CA GLN A 186 0.07 2.61 17.75
C GLN A 186 -1.41 2.98 17.58
N ASP A 187 -1.69 4.20 17.10
CA ASP A 187 -3.04 4.67 16.80
C ASP A 187 -3.63 4.10 15.49
N GLN A 188 -2.88 3.24 14.77
CA GLN A 188 -3.36 2.58 13.56
C GLN A 188 -3.85 1.14 13.88
N PRO A 189 -5.15 0.91 14.11
CA PRO A 189 -5.66 -0.42 14.52
C PRO A 189 -5.38 -1.50 13.45
N ASN A 190 -5.48 -1.13 12.17
CA ASN A 190 -5.21 -2.02 11.05
C ASN A 190 -3.76 -2.50 10.99
N LEU A 191 -2.81 -1.80 11.62
CA LEU A 191 -1.42 -2.22 11.65
C LEU A 191 -1.25 -3.46 12.52
N ILE A 192 -1.81 -3.42 13.73
CA ILE A 192 -1.72 -4.54 14.68
C ILE A 192 -2.39 -5.79 14.10
N THR A 193 -3.56 -5.64 13.46
CA THR A 193 -4.21 -6.74 12.73
C THR A 193 -3.33 -7.30 11.61
N GLY A 194 -2.65 -6.45 10.84
CA GLY A 194 -1.75 -6.90 9.77
C GLY A 194 -0.51 -7.63 10.27
N ILE A 195 0.05 -7.20 11.41
CA ILE A 195 1.12 -7.89 12.11
C ILE A 195 0.62 -9.26 12.58
N ALA A 196 -0.51 -9.32 13.31
CA ALA A 196 -1.07 -10.56 13.83
C ALA A 196 -1.31 -11.59 12.72
N LYS A 197 -2.01 -11.20 11.65
CA LYS A 197 -2.25 -12.06 10.47
C LYS A 197 -0.95 -12.59 9.87
N THR A 198 0.09 -11.76 9.81
CA THR A 198 1.39 -12.19 9.28
C THR A 198 2.04 -13.23 10.19
N LEU A 199 1.97 -13.06 11.51
CA LEU A 199 2.55 -13.97 12.50
C LEU A 199 1.80 -15.31 12.61
N GLU A 200 0.49 -15.31 12.37
CA GLU A 200 -0.36 -16.50 12.45
C GLU A 200 -0.29 -17.37 11.20
N ASP A 201 0.04 -16.78 10.05
CA ASP A 201 0.14 -17.49 8.78
C ASP A 201 1.51 -18.16 8.62
N ASP A 202 1.55 -19.46 8.91
CA ASP A 202 2.75 -20.32 8.79
C ASP A 202 3.22 -20.51 7.34
N THR A 203 2.44 -20.11 6.33
CA THR A 203 2.86 -20.15 4.93
C THR A 203 3.72 -18.95 4.53
N GLN A 204 3.75 -17.89 5.35
CA GLN A 204 4.59 -16.72 5.11
C GLN A 204 6.07 -17.08 5.27
N PRO A 205 6.97 -16.46 4.47
CA PRO A 205 8.40 -16.55 4.68
C PRO A 205 8.82 -16.14 6.10
N GLN A 206 9.79 -16.86 6.68
CA GLN A 206 10.34 -16.56 8.01
C GLN A 206 10.84 -15.11 8.16
N GLU A 207 11.39 -14.51 7.09
CA GLU A 207 11.81 -13.11 7.10
C GLU A 207 10.64 -12.16 7.41
N LEU A 208 9.45 -12.41 6.85
CA LEU A 208 8.26 -11.60 7.12
C LEU A 208 7.78 -11.75 8.57
N HIS A 209 7.86 -12.95 9.14
CA HIS A 209 7.60 -13.15 10.58
C HIS A 209 8.58 -12.33 11.43
N LEU A 210 9.86 -12.33 11.08
CA LEU A 210 10.87 -11.57 11.84
C LEU A 210 10.61 -10.07 11.76
N MET A 211 10.28 -9.57 10.58
CA MET A 211 9.97 -8.15 10.38
C MET A 211 8.71 -7.73 11.17
N ALA A 212 7.67 -8.57 11.15
CA ALA A 212 6.46 -8.34 11.93
C ALA A 212 6.75 -8.34 13.44
N LEU A 213 7.56 -9.29 13.94
CA LEU A 213 8.00 -9.32 15.34
C LEU A 213 8.81 -8.08 15.71
N ARG A 214 9.77 -7.65 14.88
CA ARG A 214 10.60 -6.47 15.17
C ARG A 214 9.78 -5.18 15.21
N LEU A 215 8.82 -5.03 14.29
CA LEU A 215 7.90 -3.90 14.31
C LEU A 215 7.03 -3.94 15.58
N LEU A 216 6.46 -5.10 15.92
CA LEU A 216 5.67 -5.24 17.15
C LEU A 216 6.49 -4.99 18.42
N GLN A 217 7.74 -5.44 18.45
CA GLN A 217 8.67 -5.18 19.55
C GLN A 217 8.89 -3.67 19.75
N SER A 218 9.07 -2.93 18.66
CA SER A 218 9.18 -1.47 18.70
C SER A 218 7.89 -0.82 19.19
N LEU A 219 6.73 -1.23 18.68
CA LEU A 219 5.42 -0.71 19.07
C LEU A 219 5.03 -1.05 20.51
N THR A 220 5.59 -2.12 21.09
CA THR A 220 5.31 -2.51 22.48
C THR A 220 6.30 -1.92 23.47
N TRP A 221 7.39 -1.31 23.01
CA TRP A 221 8.42 -0.78 23.90
C TRP A 221 7.82 0.15 24.96
N GLU A 222 7.12 1.20 24.54
CA GLU A 222 6.44 2.10 25.47
C GLU A 222 5.00 2.33 25.02
N ILE A 223 4.05 2.03 25.90
CA ILE A 223 2.62 2.22 25.66
C ILE A 223 2.07 3.12 26.76
N ASN A 224 1.53 4.27 26.36
CA ASN A 224 1.02 5.27 27.29
C ASN A 224 -0.51 5.29 27.39
N CYS A 225 -1.20 4.41 26.66
CA CYS A 225 -2.66 4.34 26.60
C CYS A 225 -3.14 2.92 26.83
N THR A 226 -4.08 2.72 27.77
CA THR A 226 -4.69 1.40 28.03
C THR A 226 -5.42 0.86 26.80
N ALA A 227 -6.08 1.72 26.02
CA ALA A 227 -6.79 1.27 24.81
C ALA A 227 -5.84 0.66 23.79
N THR A 228 -4.67 1.27 23.59
CA THR A 228 -3.61 0.73 22.71
C THR A 228 -3.09 -0.61 23.22
N LEU A 229 -2.82 -0.72 24.53
CA LEU A 229 -2.35 -1.97 25.13
C LEU A 229 -3.37 -3.09 24.96
N ASN A 230 -4.64 -2.82 25.26
CA ASN A 230 -5.72 -3.80 25.10
C ASN A 230 -5.84 -4.21 23.63
N ASN A 231 -5.83 -3.26 22.69
CA ASN A 231 -5.87 -3.57 21.26
C ASN A 231 -4.75 -4.52 20.84
N ILE A 232 -3.52 -4.33 21.33
CA ILE A 232 -2.40 -5.23 21.06
C ILE A 232 -2.62 -6.62 21.67
N VAL A 233 -3.03 -6.69 22.94
CA VAL A 233 -3.25 -7.95 23.66
C VAL A 233 -4.40 -8.75 23.06
N ASP A 234 -5.48 -8.08 22.66
CA ASP A 234 -6.68 -8.71 22.11
C ASP A 234 -6.46 -9.19 20.67
N THR A 235 -5.62 -8.48 19.91
CA THR A 235 -5.36 -8.79 18.49
C THR A 235 -4.21 -9.77 18.30
N VAL A 236 -3.14 -9.67 19.10
CA VAL A 236 -1.96 -10.54 18.99
C VAL A 236 -2.03 -11.63 20.05
N SER A 237 -2.34 -12.85 19.62
CA SER A 237 -2.46 -14.00 20.51
C SER A 237 -1.20 -14.26 21.34
N LYS A 238 -1.34 -14.32 22.67
CA LYS A 238 -0.25 -14.72 23.58
C LYS A 238 0.35 -16.07 23.19
N ARG A 239 -0.49 -17.03 22.79
CA ARG A 239 -0.05 -18.36 22.33
C ARG A 239 0.82 -18.25 21.06
N CYS A 240 0.48 -17.33 20.15
CA CYS A 240 1.29 -17.08 18.95
C CYS A 240 2.68 -16.56 19.33
N LEU A 241 2.77 -15.57 20.24
CA LEU A 241 4.05 -15.05 20.71
C LEU A 241 4.87 -16.12 21.45
N GLU A 242 4.23 -16.94 22.28
CA GLU A 242 4.90 -18.06 22.96
C GLU A 242 5.52 -19.02 21.95
N LYS A 243 4.81 -19.40 20.88
CA LYS A 243 5.37 -20.25 19.80
C LYS A 243 6.72 -19.72 19.29
N PHE A 244 6.84 -18.40 19.07
CA PHE A 244 8.09 -17.77 18.65
C PHE A 244 9.13 -17.68 19.78
N ALA A 245 8.71 -17.46 21.03
CA ALA A 245 9.59 -17.44 22.20
C ALA A 245 10.25 -18.81 22.48
N TRP A 246 9.57 -19.90 22.14
CA TRP A 246 10.09 -21.28 22.22
C TRP A 246 10.82 -21.75 20.95
N SER A 247 10.94 -20.88 19.93
CA SER A 247 11.61 -21.24 18.68
C SER A 247 13.11 -21.50 18.87
N ALA A 248 13.66 -22.40 18.07
CA ALA A 248 15.11 -22.61 17.96
C ALA A 248 15.83 -21.43 17.28
N ASN A 249 15.10 -20.60 16.51
CA ASN A 249 15.65 -19.38 15.94
C ASN A 249 15.82 -18.34 17.05
N SER A 250 17.08 -17.95 17.30
CA SER A 250 17.44 -17.02 18.38
C SER A 250 16.85 -15.62 18.18
N GLU A 251 16.70 -15.14 16.93
CA GLU A 251 16.13 -13.84 16.65
C GLU A 251 14.62 -13.82 16.92
N PHE A 252 13.90 -14.87 16.52
CA PHE A 252 12.49 -15.04 16.87
C PHE A 252 12.29 -15.11 18.38
N LYS A 253 13.09 -15.94 19.05
CA LYS A 253 13.03 -16.09 20.51
C LYS A 253 13.26 -14.77 21.22
N ALA A 254 14.31 -14.03 20.82
CA ALA A 254 14.64 -12.75 21.42
C ALA A 254 13.53 -11.71 21.23
N ALA A 255 13.03 -11.54 20.00
CA ALA A 255 12.00 -10.56 19.69
C ALA A 255 10.68 -10.89 20.41
N ALA A 256 10.23 -12.14 20.36
CA ALA A 256 8.98 -12.57 21.00
C ALA A 256 9.03 -12.47 22.53
N THR A 257 10.15 -12.87 23.14
CA THR A 257 10.35 -12.72 24.60
C THR A 257 10.33 -11.25 25.00
N ALA A 258 10.99 -10.38 24.22
CA ALA A 258 10.97 -8.94 24.47
C ALA A 258 9.55 -8.35 24.37
N ILE A 259 8.75 -8.76 23.38
CA ILE A 259 7.35 -8.33 23.24
C ILE A 259 6.52 -8.74 24.46
N ILE A 260 6.64 -9.99 24.92
CA ILE A 260 5.90 -10.48 26.09
C ILE A 260 6.27 -9.66 27.33
N ASN A 261 7.57 -9.48 27.58
CA ASN A 261 8.05 -8.68 28.71
C ASN A 261 7.60 -7.22 28.62
N ASN A 262 7.61 -6.64 27.42
CA ASN A 262 7.12 -5.28 27.18
C ASN A 262 5.63 -5.17 27.51
N ILE A 263 4.80 -6.11 27.07
CA ILE A 263 3.36 -6.13 27.37
C ILE A 263 3.14 -6.20 28.88
N ASP A 264 3.81 -7.11 29.58
CA ASP A 264 3.63 -7.29 31.02
C ASP A 264 4.13 -6.06 31.81
N ARG A 265 5.25 -5.46 31.40
CA ARG A 265 5.75 -4.19 31.97
C ARG A 265 4.74 -3.06 31.78
N ASN A 266 4.18 -2.90 30.58
CA ASN A 266 3.22 -1.82 30.30
C ASN A 266 1.88 -2.04 31.01
N LYS A 267 1.44 -3.30 31.22
CA LYS A 267 0.27 -3.61 32.07
C LYS A 267 0.47 -3.09 33.49
N LEU A 268 1.56 -3.46 34.14
CA LEU A 268 1.89 -3.02 35.50
C LEU A 268 2.01 -1.48 35.58
N LYS A 269 2.71 -0.85 34.62
CA LYS A 269 2.85 0.62 34.54
C LYS A 269 1.47 1.31 34.51
N LEU A 270 0.56 0.83 33.67
CA LEU A 270 -0.76 1.46 33.46
C LEU A 270 -1.76 1.14 34.59
N GLU A 271 -1.65 -0.01 35.25
CA GLU A 271 -2.43 -0.32 36.46
C GLU A 271 -2.03 0.61 37.62
N ASN A 272 -0.74 0.76 37.89
CA ASN A 272 -0.24 1.67 38.92
C ASN A 272 -0.66 3.14 38.67
N LEU A 273 -0.69 3.58 37.41
CA LEU A 273 -1.14 4.93 37.05
C LEU A 273 -2.63 5.17 37.35
N LYS A 274 -3.48 4.15 37.23
CA LYS A 274 -4.90 4.23 37.59
C LYS A 274 -5.08 4.31 39.09
N ASP A 275 -4.32 3.51 39.83
CA ASP A 275 -4.38 3.46 41.30
C ASP A 275 -3.82 4.73 41.95
N CYS A 276 -2.86 5.41 41.31
CA CYS A 276 -2.28 6.68 41.77
C CYS A 276 -3.04 7.94 41.29
N GLY A 277 -4.21 7.81 40.66
CA GLY A 277 -4.98 8.96 40.18
C GLY A 277 -4.27 9.81 39.11
N GLY A 278 -3.39 9.21 38.30
CA GLY A 278 -2.72 9.86 37.17
C GLY A 278 -1.47 10.69 37.51
N LYS A 279 -0.91 10.60 38.72
CA LYS A 279 0.39 11.22 39.04
C LYS A 279 1.45 10.15 39.27
N TYR A 280 2.48 10.14 38.43
CA TYR A 280 3.68 9.36 38.72
C TYR A 280 4.36 10.00 39.94
N VAL A 281 4.52 9.24 41.02
CA VAL A 281 5.55 9.53 42.02
C VAL A 281 6.84 9.05 41.40
N GLU A 282 7.74 9.97 41.04
CA GLU A 282 9.13 9.63 40.76
C GLU A 282 9.70 8.94 42.01
N CYS A 283 9.77 7.61 41.98
CA CYS A 283 10.62 6.84 42.88
C CYS A 283 11.91 6.48 42.14
N ASP A 284 12.65 7.50 41.73
CA ASP A 284 14.09 7.40 41.54
C ASP A 284 14.76 7.97 42.77
N GLN A 285 15.03 7.09 43.74
CA GLN A 285 16.18 7.11 44.65
C GLN A 285 15.99 5.96 45.64
N LEU A 286 16.67 4.83 45.38
CA LEU A 286 17.46 4.08 46.37
C LEU A 286 18.09 2.84 45.70
N TYR A 287 19.42 2.93 45.58
CA TYR A 287 20.46 1.95 45.19
C TYR A 287 20.79 1.78 43.70
#